data_AF-A0AAW0W8I5-F1
#
_entry.id   AF-A0AAW0W8I5-F1
#
_cell.length_a   1.000
_cell.length_b   1.000
_cell.length_c   1.000
_cell.angle_alpha   90.00
_cell.angle_beta   90.00
_cell.angle_gamma   90.00
#
_symmetry.space_group_name_H-M   'P 1'
#
loop_
_entity.id
_entity.type
_entity.pdbx_description
1 polymer ?
#
loop_
_entity_poly.entity_id
_entity_poly.type
_entity_poly.pdbx_seq_one_letter_code
_entity_poly.pdbx_strand_id
1 'polypeptide(L)'
;MTVTYTKKVTNTSFCGFSKLLFRWRGSVFKLVWPDMVVYVFLYFSCSLLYRFGLSDSDKRVFEKVAISCEYFRNVFPISFVLGFYVTIVVQRWWAQYMLIPWPDTVCIFVAAYIRGQ
;
A
#
# COMPACT_ATOMS: atom_id res chain seq x y z
N MET A 1 -7.91 2.83 11.81
CA MET A 1 -7.07 1.62 11.80
C MET A 1 -7.85 0.31 11.75
N THR A 2 -9.16 0.35 11.49
CA THR A 2 -9.90 -0.81 10.96
C THR A 2 -10.91 -0.26 9.95
N VAL A 3 -10.98 -0.89 8.78
CA VAL A 3 -11.93 -0.51 7.74
C VAL A 3 -12.69 -1.76 7.37
N THR A 4 -13.83 -1.96 8.01
CA THR A 4 -14.67 -3.12 7.75
C THR A 4 -15.36 -2.96 6.40
N TYR A 5 -15.12 -3.89 5.49
CA TYR A 5 -15.81 -4.00 4.21
C TYR A 5 -16.38 -5.41 3.96
N THR A 6 -16.31 -6.30 4.96
CA THR A 6 -16.77 -7.70 4.88
C THR A 6 -18.17 -7.82 4.28
N LYS A 7 -19.14 -7.02 4.75
CA LYS A 7 -20.52 -7.01 4.24
C LYS A 7 -20.64 -6.65 2.74
N LYS A 8 -19.67 -5.91 2.18
CA LYS A 8 -19.68 -5.49 0.77
C LYS A 8 -19.08 -6.52 -0.19
N VAL A 9 -18.40 -7.54 0.34
CA VAL A 9 -17.73 -8.60 -0.43
C VAL A 9 -18.29 -9.99 -0.11
N THR A 10 -19.48 -10.07 0.49
CA THR A 10 -20.13 -11.35 0.84
C THR A 10 -20.65 -12.12 -0.37
N ASN A 11 -20.97 -11.43 -1.47
CA ASN A 11 -21.52 -12.05 -2.67
C ASN A 11 -20.57 -11.81 -3.86
N THR A 12 -20.23 -12.88 -4.57
CA THR A 12 -19.32 -12.86 -5.72
C THR A 12 -20.08 -12.35 -6.96
N SER A 13 -20.19 -11.03 -7.09
CA SER A 13 -20.73 -10.38 -8.29
C SER A 13 -19.60 -9.92 -9.21
N PHE A 14 -19.86 -9.86 -10.52
CA PHE A 14 -18.90 -9.47 -11.55
C PHE A 14 -18.20 -8.12 -11.29
N CYS A 15 -18.87 -7.20 -10.59
CA CYS A 15 -18.35 -5.87 -10.24
C CYS A 15 -18.24 -5.66 -8.71
N GLY A 16 -18.15 -6.74 -7.94
CA GLY A 16 -18.06 -6.68 -6.47
C GLY A 16 -16.79 -5.98 -5.98
N PHE A 17 -15.63 -6.37 -6.51
CA PHE A 17 -14.34 -5.77 -6.16
C PHE A 17 -14.14 -4.37 -6.75
N SER A 18 -14.65 -4.09 -7.94
CA SER A 18 -14.50 -2.76 -8.55
C SER A 18 -15.14 -1.65 -7.71
N LYS A 19 -16.19 -1.96 -6.95
CA LYS A 19 -16.79 -1.03 -5.98
C LYS A 19 -15.85 -0.64 -4.84
N LEU A 20 -14.84 -1.45 -4.51
CA LEU A 20 -13.85 -1.12 -3.48
C LEU A 20 -12.82 -0.10 -3.97
N LEU A 21 -12.49 -0.07 -5.27
CA LEU A 21 -11.55 0.89 -5.86
C LEU A 21 -12.01 2.34 -5.65
N PHE A 22 -13.31 2.60 -5.77
CA PHE A 22 -13.87 3.95 -5.59
C PHE A 22 -14.02 4.41 -4.13
N ARG A 23 -13.62 3.58 -3.15
CA ARG A 23 -13.69 3.96 -1.73
C ARG A 23 -12.51 4.89 -1.39
N TRP A 24 -12.76 5.94 -0.59
CA TRP A 24 -11.69 6.85 -0.13
C TRP A 24 -11.13 6.50 1.26
N ARG A 25 -11.99 6.21 2.25
CA ARG A 25 -11.53 5.87 3.61
C ARG A 25 -10.79 4.52 3.60
N GLY A 26 -9.50 4.57 3.88
CA GLY A 26 -8.60 3.41 3.97
C GLY A 26 -8.24 2.80 2.62
N SER A 27 -8.39 3.54 1.53
CA SER A 27 -7.93 3.10 0.22
C SER A 27 -6.46 3.43 -0.01
N VAL A 28 -5.86 2.69 -0.95
CA VAL A 28 -4.49 2.90 -1.41
C VAL A 28 -4.31 4.33 -1.93
N PHE A 29 -5.31 4.89 -2.62
CA PHE A 29 -5.27 6.26 -3.11
C PHE A 29 -5.04 7.29 -2.00
N LYS A 30 -5.76 7.17 -0.87
CA LYS A 30 -5.57 8.09 0.25
C LYS A 30 -4.16 7.98 0.87
N LEU A 31 -3.52 6.81 0.78
CA LEU A 31 -2.18 6.60 1.31
C LEU A 31 -1.10 7.13 0.36
N VAL A 32 -1.23 6.85 -0.94
CA VAL A 32 -0.16 7.06 -1.95
C VAL A 32 -0.28 8.42 -2.65
N TRP A 33 -1.38 9.16 -2.48
CA TRP A 33 -1.56 10.45 -3.19
C TRP A 33 -0.42 11.47 -2.98
N PRO A 34 0.19 11.64 -1.79
CA PRO A 34 1.25 12.63 -1.61
C PRO A 34 2.50 12.23 -2.41
N ASP A 35 2.87 10.95 -2.36
CA ASP A 35 4.00 10.40 -3.12
C ASP A 35 3.77 10.52 -4.63
N MET A 36 2.53 10.32 -5.09
CA MET A 36 2.16 10.50 -6.50
C MET A 36 2.32 11.94 -6.95
N VAL A 37 1.92 12.92 -6.12
CA VAL A 37 2.10 14.34 -6.44
C VAL A 37 3.58 14.68 -6.58
N VAL A 38 4.42 14.22 -5.64
CA VAL A 38 5.87 14.44 -5.70
C VAL A 38 6.48 13.77 -6.94
N TYR A 39 6.10 12.53 -7.23
CA TYR A 39 6.57 11.79 -8.42
C TYR A 39 6.21 12.52 -9.72
N VAL A 40 4.95 12.91 -9.87
CA VAL A 40 4.46 13.63 -11.04
C VAL A 40 5.17 14.97 -11.19
N PHE A 41 5.34 15.71 -10.10
CA PHE A 41 6.06 16.98 -10.10
C PHE A 41 7.51 16.83 -10.58
N LEU A 42 8.26 15.86 -10.04
CA LEU A 42 9.64 15.59 -10.44
C LEU A 42 9.71 15.13 -11.91
N TYR A 43 8.80 14.27 -12.34
CA TYR A 43 8.75 13.78 -13.72
C TYR A 43 8.51 14.93 -14.70
N PHE A 44 7.52 15.79 -14.44
CA PHE A 44 7.27 16.95 -15.28
C PHE A 44 8.41 17.96 -15.23
N SER A 45 9.06 18.15 -14.09
CA SER A 45 10.24 19.00 -13.96
C SER A 45 11.38 18.51 -14.89
N CYS A 46 11.68 17.21 -14.86
CA CYS A 46 12.65 16.61 -15.79
C CYS A 46 12.23 16.75 -17.26
N SER A 47 10.94 16.57 -17.56
CA SER A 47 10.41 16.72 -18.92
C SER A 47 10.53 18.15 -19.45
N LEU A 48 10.25 19.15 -18.59
CA LEU A 48 10.40 20.57 -18.94
C LEU A 48 11.86 20.96 -19.11
N LEU A 49 12.75 20.48 -18.23
CA LEU A 49 14.20 20.69 -18.36
C LEU A 49 14.73 20.13 -19.70
N TYR A 50 14.36 18.90 -20.06
CA TYR A 50 14.78 18.30 -21.33
C TYR A 50 14.25 19.09 -22.55
N ARG A 51 13.01 19.57 -22.51
CA ARG A 51 12.38 20.26 -23.65
C ARG A 51 12.85 21.71 -23.82
N PHE A 52 12.93 22.46 -22.73
CA PHE A 52 13.13 23.91 -22.77
C PHE A 52 14.49 24.36 -22.21
N GLY A 53 15.17 23.53 -21.42
CA GLY A 53 16.40 23.90 -20.71
C GLY A 53 17.68 23.35 -21.33
N LEU A 54 17.65 22.22 -22.03
CA LEU A 54 18.86 21.56 -22.55
C LEU A 54 19.15 21.93 -24.01
N SER A 55 20.43 22.11 -24.32
CA SER A 55 20.97 22.23 -25.68
C SER A 55 21.01 20.86 -26.38
N ASP A 56 21.11 20.83 -27.71
CA ASP A 56 21.05 19.57 -28.48
C ASP A 56 22.19 18.58 -28.15
N SER A 57 23.36 19.06 -27.73
CA SER A 57 24.45 18.23 -27.22
C SER A 57 24.07 17.52 -25.92
N ASP A 58 23.45 18.24 -25.00
CA ASP A 58 23.15 17.77 -23.64
C ASP A 58 21.94 16.84 -23.64
N LYS A 59 20.99 17.05 -24.56
CA LYS A 59 19.85 16.14 -24.77
C LYS A 59 20.32 14.71 -25.08
N ARG A 60 21.34 14.56 -25.92
CA ARG A 60 21.92 13.24 -26.25
C ARG A 60 22.54 12.56 -25.03
N VAL A 61 23.13 13.33 -24.11
CA VAL A 61 23.67 12.80 -22.85
C VAL A 61 22.54 12.38 -21.94
N PHE A 62 21.49 13.20 -21.80
CA PHE A 62 20.31 12.89 -21.01
C PHE A 62 19.61 11.61 -21.49
N GLU A 63 19.49 11.41 -22.81
CA GLU A 63 18.92 10.19 -23.41
C GLU A 63 19.72 8.94 -23.03
N LYS A 64 21.06 9.01 -23.09
CA LYS A 64 21.93 7.90 -22.67
C LYS A 64 21.76 7.57 -21.19
N VAL A 65 21.62 8.59 -20.34
CA VAL A 65 21.35 8.39 -18.91
C VAL A 65 19.97 7.74 -18.71
N ALA A 66 18.94 8.21 -19.41
CA ALA A 66 17.59 7.64 -19.31
C ALA A 66 17.56 6.15 -19.70
N ILE A 67 18.26 5.78 -20.79
CA ILE A 67 18.42 4.38 -21.22
C ILE A 67 19.15 3.56 -20.14
N SER A 68 20.20 4.12 -19.55
CA SER A 68 20.95 3.46 -18.46
C SER A 68 20.06 3.20 -17.23
N CYS A 69 19.22 4.17 -16.85
CA CYS A 69 18.26 4.02 -15.75
C CYS A 69 17.19 2.95 -16.05
N GLU A 70 16.73 2.84 -17.30
CA GLU A 70 15.80 1.80 -17.72
C GLU A 70 16.43 0.40 -17.60
N TYR A 71 17.71 0.25 -17.98
CA TYR A 71 18.43 -1.00 -17.77
C TYR A 71 18.44 -1.40 -16.30
N PHE A 72 18.82 -0.49 -15.40
CA PHE A 72 18.83 -0.78 -13.95
C PHE A 72 17.45 -1.12 -13.40
N ARG A 73 16.39 -0.47 -13.88
CA ARG A 73 15.01 -0.78 -13.47
C ARG A 73 14.65 -2.25 -13.73
N ASN A 74 15.10 -2.81 -14.85
CA ASN A 74 14.80 -4.19 -15.24
C ASN A 74 15.67 -5.22 -14.48
N VAL A 75 16.85 -4.82 -14.02
CA VAL A 75 17.77 -5.72 -13.29
C VAL A 75 17.30 -6.01 -11.87
N PHE A 76 16.65 -5.06 -11.19
CA PHE A 76 16.24 -5.24 -9.80
C PHE A 76 14.80 -5.77 -9.67
N PRO A 77 14.58 -7.01 -9.18
CA PRO A 77 13.24 -7.57 -9.00
C PRO A 77 12.59 -7.04 -7.70
N ILE A 78 12.24 -5.76 -7.68
CA ILE A 78 11.67 -5.08 -6.49
C ILE A 78 10.38 -5.76 -6.02
N SER A 79 9.55 -6.24 -6.96
CA SER A 79 8.30 -6.93 -6.66
C SER A 79 8.50 -8.20 -5.81
N PHE A 80 9.61 -8.91 -6.02
CA PHE A 80 9.92 -10.13 -5.26
C PHE A 80 10.19 -9.80 -3.80
N VAL A 81 11.12 -8.86 -3.55
CA VAL A 81 11.49 -8.43 -2.19
C VAL A 81 10.29 -7.81 -1.45
N LEU A 82 9.50 -7.00 -2.15
CA LEU A 82 8.28 -6.41 -1.59
C LEU A 82 7.28 -7.49 -1.17
N GLY A 83 7.13 -8.56 -1.96
CA GLY A 83 6.27 -9.69 -1.63
C GLY A 83 6.65 -10.38 -0.32
N PHE A 84 7.94 -10.68 -0.11
CA PHE A 84 8.39 -11.25 1.17
C PHE A 84 8.17 -10.30 2.33
N TYR A 85 8.54 -9.03 2.14
CA TYR A 85 8.42 -8.03 3.18
C TYR A 85 6.97 -7.85 3.63
N VAL A 86 6.04 -7.67 2.68
CA VAL A 86 4.61 -7.51 2.98
C VAL A 86 4.06 -8.76 3.67
N THR A 87 4.46 -9.96 3.25
CA THR A 87 4.03 -11.21 3.89
C THR A 87 4.41 -11.24 5.37
N ILE A 88 5.65 -10.88 5.71
CA ILE A 88 6.13 -10.82 7.10
C ILE A 88 5.36 -9.77 7.90
N VAL A 89 5.13 -8.58 7.32
CA VAL A 89 4.40 -7.49 7.99
C VAL A 89 2.97 -7.91 8.31
N VAL A 90 2.26 -8.53 7.36
CA VAL A 90 0.88 -9.00 7.56
C VAL A 90 0.81 -10.11 8.62
N GLN A 91 1.76 -11.05 8.61
CA GLN A 91 1.84 -12.10 9.63
C GLN A 91 2.00 -11.52 11.04
N ARG A 92 2.92 -10.57 11.20
CA ARG A 92 3.15 -9.91 12.50
C ARG A 92 1.96 -9.08 12.94
N TRP A 93 1.32 -8.36 12.02
CA TRP A 93 0.11 -7.59 12.31
C TRP A 93 -1.01 -8.48 12.85
N TRP A 94 -1.25 -9.65 12.24
CA TRP A 94 -2.25 -10.60 12.73
C TRP A 94 -1.88 -11.20 14.08
N ALA A 95 -0.60 -11.56 14.28
CA ALA A 95 -0.13 -12.04 15.58
C ALA A 95 -0.35 -11.01 16.69
N GLN A 96 -0.10 -9.73 16.43
CA GLN A 96 -0.38 -8.64 17.38
C GLN A 96 -1.87 -8.52 17.70
N TYR A 97 -2.74 -8.66 16.69
CA TYR A 97 -4.19 -8.64 16.90
C TYR A 97 -4.66 -9.78 17.81
N MET A 98 -4.12 -11.00 17.63
CA MET A 98 -4.45 -12.16 18.46
C MET A 98 -3.91 -12.10 19.89
N LEU A 99 -2.91 -11.25 20.15
CA LEU A 99 -2.37 -11.02 21.49
C LEU A 99 -3.23 -10.08 22.34
N ILE A 100 -4.22 -9.39 21.75
CA ILE A 100 -5.14 -8.53 22.51
C ILE A 100 -6.02 -9.44 23.39
N PRO A 101 -5.92 -9.34 24.74
CA PRO A 101 -6.67 -10.22 25.62
C PRO A 101 -8.17 -9.84 25.62
N TRP A 102 -9.01 -10.85 25.47
CA TRP A 102 -10.46 -10.71 25.60
C TRP A 102 -10.90 -11.11 27.01
N PRO A 103 -11.71 -10.29 27.71
CA PRO A 103 -12.15 -10.60 29.07
C PRO A 103 -13.19 -11.74 29.10
N ASP A 104 -13.79 -12.08 27.96
CA ASP A 104 -14.94 -12.99 27.83
C ASP A 104 -14.78 -14.28 28.64
N THR A 105 -13.64 -14.96 28.49
CA THR A 105 -13.36 -16.21 29.21
C THR A 105 -13.33 -15.98 30.73
N VAL A 106 -12.62 -14.95 31.20
CA VAL A 106 -12.53 -14.62 32.63
C VAL A 106 -13.89 -14.20 33.19
N CYS A 107 -14.65 -13.40 32.45
CA CYS A 107 -16.00 -12.98 32.85
C CYS A 107 -16.96 -14.16 33.01
N ILE A 108 -16.91 -15.16 32.11
CA ILE A 108 -17.72 -16.38 32.23
C ILE A 108 -17.34 -17.15 33.51
N PHE A 109 -16.04 -17.29 33.80
CA PHE A 109 -15.58 -17.94 35.02
C PHE A 109 -16.05 -17.18 36.27
N VAL A 110 -15.89 -15.86 36.30
CA VAL A 110 -16.35 -15.03 37.42
C VAL A 110 -17.85 -15.18 37.62
N ALA A 111 -18.66 -15.09 36.56
CA ALA A 111 -20.11 -15.21 36.65
C ALA A 111 -20.59 -16.60 37.11
N ALA A 112 -19.89 -17.67 36.73
CA ALA A 112 -20.25 -19.03 37.11
C ALA A 112 -19.86 -19.38 38.56
N TYR A 113 -18.71 -18.89 39.03
CA TYR A 113 -18.12 -19.31 40.29
C TYR A 113 -18.27 -18.30 41.43
N ILE A 114 -18.37 -16.99 41.15
CA ILE A 114 -18.61 -15.97 42.16
C ILE A 114 -20.12 -15.71 42.25
N ARG A 115 -20.77 -16.39 43.20
CA ARG A 115 -22.18 -16.13 43.53
C ARG A 115 -22.26 -14.93 44.48
N GLY A 116 -22.97 -13.89 44.09
CA GLY A 116 -23.45 -12.85 44.99
C GLY A 116 -24.77 -13.30 45.63
N GLN A 117 -25.00 -12.90 46.89
CA GLN A 117 -26.34 -12.95 47.48
C GLN A 117 -27.30 -12.02 46.74
#